data_AF-A0A523RBE3-F1
#
_entry.id   AF-A0A523RBE3-F1
#
_cell.length_a   1.000
_cell.length_b   1.000
_cell.length_c   1.000
_cell.angle_alpha   90.00
_cell.angle_beta   90.00
_cell.angle_gamma   90.00
#
_symmetry.space_group_name_H-M   'P 1'
#
loop_
_entity.id
_entity.type
_entity.pdbx_description
1 polymer ?
#
loop_
_entity_poly.entity_id
_entity_poly.type
_entity_poly.pdbx_seq_one_letter_code
_entity_poly.pdbx_strand_id
1 'polypeptide(L)'
;MSKNLKDLIDNAEEEEKTHAQLEKTIESLDRKVAKLETKLEEKKESSRPEYLKPKEEKTESKEINILKELISSQKQELEQKQQEKEVLQQNIESYKQELKNIEDSLNDSVKDQIIMKTQNSLNNLIKDYGRLENTNKSLNEEISKMKSENKLLLENTKKIQSETSNVEHIERDLKNLQKQLTDLEREKKLLEDINSTFRNKEISVDELQKAAEVLKSNNIELKKENQKVSKIIENIQAENSRLAKFEEKVFYLENKVIDLRIENEKLKQKDAILLAKTINVIENENREHLALLDDLETSKKDLKKREDKIVEKSVEVVQSEELQSKTGREVITTKNVDQMPKLAEFKDSGLEEGFLTKTYKQTGYRKKICPNCGNTNKSQIREIDDKTRIIYPGFYAKKYKCGQCATEWNKD
;
A
#
# COMPACT_ATOMS: atom_id res chain seq x y z
N MET A 1 -5.65 -13.92 72.08
CA MET A 1 -4.38 -13.90 72.83
C MET A 1 -3.47 -14.98 72.28
N SER A 2 -2.20 -14.67 72.04
CA SER A 2 -1.20 -15.64 71.57
C SER A 2 -1.08 -16.79 72.56
N LYS A 3 -0.94 -18.03 72.07
CA LYS A 3 -0.77 -19.23 72.89
C LYS A 3 0.37 -19.06 73.92
N ASN A 4 1.44 -18.40 73.51
CA ASN A 4 2.60 -18.09 74.36
C ASN A 4 2.28 -17.15 75.54
N LEU A 5 1.30 -16.25 75.39
CA LEU A 5 0.92 -15.33 76.46
C LEU A 5 0.10 -16.06 77.55
N LYS A 6 -0.66 -17.09 77.15
CA LYS A 6 -1.44 -17.91 78.08
C LYS A 6 -0.52 -18.82 78.90
N ASP A 7 0.44 -19.46 78.25
CA ASP A 7 1.43 -20.33 78.92
C ASP A 7 2.30 -19.56 79.93
N LEU A 8 2.62 -18.28 79.66
CA LEU A 8 3.34 -17.42 80.60
C LEU A 8 2.51 -17.04 81.84
N ILE A 9 1.20 -16.81 81.68
CA ILE A 9 0.30 -16.51 82.79
C ILE A 9 0.11 -17.74 83.66
N ASP A 10 -0.13 -18.91 83.06
CA ASP A 10 -0.31 -20.17 83.79
C ASP A 10 0.95 -20.54 84.61
N ASN A 11 2.16 -20.32 84.05
CA ASN A 11 3.41 -20.52 84.78
C ASN A 11 3.60 -19.54 85.95
N ALA A 12 3.23 -18.27 85.79
CA ALA A 12 3.32 -17.28 86.86
C ALA A 12 2.38 -17.62 88.03
N GLU A 13 1.17 -18.13 87.73
CA GLU A 13 0.23 -18.59 88.75
C GLU A 13 0.72 -19.85 89.50
N GLU A 14 1.44 -20.76 88.83
CA GLU A 14 2.08 -21.90 89.48
C GLU A 14 3.22 -21.47 90.41
N GLU A 15 4.08 -20.55 89.96
CA GLU A 15 5.16 -20.00 90.79
C GLU A 15 4.62 -19.32 92.05
N GLU A 16 3.56 -18.52 91.95
CA GLU A 16 2.93 -17.86 93.10
C GLU A 16 2.38 -18.87 94.12
N LYS A 17 1.80 -19.98 93.66
CA LYS A 17 1.36 -21.08 94.54
C LYS A 17 2.53 -21.74 95.27
N THR A 18 3.66 -21.95 94.60
CA THR A 18 4.86 -22.52 95.24
C THR A 18 5.45 -21.57 96.28
N HIS A 19 5.46 -20.26 96.00
CA HIS A 19 5.92 -19.23 96.94
C HIS A 19 5.05 -19.21 98.21
N ALA A 20 3.72 -19.25 98.06
CA ALA A 20 2.80 -19.30 99.20
C ALA A 20 2.94 -20.57 100.06
N GLN A 21 3.36 -21.69 99.47
CA GLN A 21 3.69 -22.90 100.23
C GLN A 21 4.99 -22.74 101.02
N LEU A 22 6.01 -22.13 100.42
CA LEU A 22 7.29 -21.86 101.09
C LEU A 22 7.13 -20.90 102.27
N GLU A 23 6.35 -19.83 102.14
CA GLU A 23 6.04 -18.91 103.25
C GLU A 23 5.40 -19.64 104.44
N LYS A 24 4.43 -20.53 104.18
CA LYS A 24 3.82 -21.35 105.24
C LYS A 24 4.83 -22.25 105.94
N THR A 25 5.82 -22.79 105.20
CA THR A 25 6.88 -23.60 105.82
C THR A 25 7.85 -22.77 106.65
N ILE A 26 8.18 -21.55 106.22
CA ILE A 26 9.03 -20.62 106.98
C ILE A 26 8.35 -20.25 108.30
N GLU A 27 7.07 -19.82 108.27
CA GLU A 27 6.33 -19.52 109.49
C GLU A 27 6.27 -20.72 110.46
N SER A 28 6.15 -21.95 109.94
CA SER A 28 6.15 -23.16 110.76
C SER A 28 7.49 -23.38 111.45
N LEU A 29 8.60 -23.10 110.77
CA LEU A 29 9.95 -23.21 111.32
C LEU A 29 10.22 -22.12 112.36
N ASP A 30 9.82 -20.86 112.12
CA ASP A 30 9.98 -19.78 113.09
C ASP A 30 9.27 -20.06 114.41
N ARG A 31 8.04 -20.60 114.35
CA ARG A 31 7.31 -21.04 115.55
C ARG A 31 8.01 -22.18 116.30
N LYS A 32 8.76 -23.04 115.59
CA LYS A 32 9.55 -24.11 116.23
C LYS A 32 10.82 -23.57 116.88
N VAL A 33 11.50 -22.60 116.24
CA VAL A 33 12.67 -21.92 116.78
C VAL A 33 12.30 -21.19 118.07
N ALA A 34 11.23 -20.39 118.06
CA ALA A 34 10.76 -19.68 119.26
C ALA A 34 10.44 -20.64 120.42
N LYS A 35 9.87 -21.82 120.15
CA LYS A 35 9.62 -22.87 121.16
C LYS A 35 10.89 -23.53 121.70
N LEU A 36 11.97 -23.55 120.94
CA LEU A 36 13.26 -24.09 121.39
C LEU A 36 14.02 -23.05 122.22
N GLU A 37 13.92 -21.77 121.87
CA GLU A 37 14.51 -20.67 122.64
C GLU A 37 13.87 -20.55 124.03
N THR A 38 12.54 -20.65 124.15
CA THR A 38 11.88 -20.64 125.47
C THR A 38 12.33 -21.81 126.34
N LYS A 39 12.49 -23.01 125.78
CA LYS A 39 13.02 -24.19 126.49
C LYS A 39 14.48 -24.04 126.90
N LEU A 40 15.27 -23.28 126.14
CA LEU A 40 16.67 -23.01 126.46
C LEU A 40 16.75 -22.07 127.67
N GLU A 41 15.89 -21.06 127.72
CA GLU A 41 15.90 -20.07 128.80
C GLU A 41 15.34 -20.64 130.12
N GLU A 42 14.30 -21.47 130.05
CA GLU A 42 13.82 -22.28 131.20
C GLU A 42 14.92 -23.17 131.80
N LYS A 43 15.88 -23.64 130.99
CA LYS A 43 17.03 -24.42 131.47
C LYS A 43 18.13 -23.56 132.11
N LYS A 44 18.29 -22.29 131.72
CA LYS A 44 19.30 -21.41 132.31
C LYS A 44 18.93 -20.95 133.71
N GLU A 45 17.64 -20.71 133.97
CA GLU A 45 17.16 -20.27 135.30
C GLU A 45 17.30 -21.34 136.40
N SER A 46 17.49 -22.61 136.03
CA SER A 46 17.80 -23.72 136.96
C SER A 46 19.24 -23.73 137.52
N SER A 47 20.12 -22.78 137.15
CA SER A 47 21.57 -22.90 137.40
C SER A 47 22.27 -21.65 137.96
N ARG A 48 21.57 -20.82 138.74
CA ARG A 48 22.19 -19.63 139.39
C ARG A 48 22.49 -19.87 140.87
N PRO A 49 23.77 -19.99 141.29
CA PRO A 49 24.14 -20.13 142.71
C PRO A 49 24.05 -18.80 143.47
N GLU A 50 23.55 -18.89 144.69
CA GLU A 50 23.22 -17.80 145.62
C GLU A 50 24.44 -17.51 146.55
N TYR A 51 24.97 -16.28 146.54
CA TYR A 51 26.10 -15.88 147.40
C TYR A 51 25.76 -14.69 148.32
N LEU A 52 25.54 -15.06 149.59
CA LEU A 52 26.01 -14.52 150.87
C LEU A 52 26.45 -13.05 151.00
N LYS A 53 25.76 -12.36 151.94
CA LYS A 53 26.13 -11.09 152.60
C LYS A 53 27.32 -11.24 153.56
N PRO A 54 28.19 -10.21 153.74
CA PRO A 54 29.00 -10.06 154.94
C PRO A 54 28.55 -8.89 155.85
N LYS A 55 28.79 -9.09 157.14
CA LYS A 55 28.48 -8.28 158.33
C LYS A 55 29.44 -7.10 158.55
N GLU A 56 28.93 -6.11 159.27
CA GLU A 56 29.61 -4.97 159.90
C GLU A 56 30.62 -5.39 160.98
N GLU A 57 31.75 -4.66 161.14
CA GLU A 57 32.15 -3.96 162.39
C GLU A 57 33.57 -3.32 162.35
N LYS A 58 33.59 -2.01 162.62
CA LYS A 58 34.50 -1.19 163.48
C LYS A 58 36.03 -1.45 163.50
N THR A 59 36.81 -0.47 163.03
CA THR A 59 37.49 0.59 163.84
C THR A 59 38.42 1.39 162.91
N GLU A 60 38.15 2.69 162.77
CA GLU A 60 38.78 3.55 161.76
C GLU A 60 40.22 3.94 162.15
N SER A 61 41.21 3.31 161.50
CA SER A 61 42.60 3.76 161.47
C SER A 61 42.76 4.93 160.48
N LYS A 62 43.84 5.73 160.60
CA LYS A 62 44.15 6.80 159.64
C LYS A 62 44.23 6.30 158.18
N GLU A 63 44.58 5.03 157.99
CA GLU A 63 44.55 4.36 156.68
C GLU A 63 43.13 4.17 156.16
N ILE A 64 42.13 3.96 157.03
CA ILE A 64 40.71 3.93 156.64
C ILE A 64 40.23 5.30 156.18
N ASN A 65 40.73 6.41 156.75
CA ASN A 65 40.41 7.74 156.24
C ASN A 65 41.06 8.03 154.88
N ILE A 66 42.33 7.64 154.67
CA ILE A 66 42.98 7.73 153.35
C ILE A 66 42.26 6.84 152.33
N LEU A 67 41.86 5.62 152.72
CA LEU A 67 41.06 4.74 151.87
C LEU A 67 39.68 5.31 151.60
N LYS A 68 39.02 5.96 152.55
CA LYS A 68 37.74 6.66 152.34
C LYS A 68 37.88 7.84 151.38
N GLU A 69 38.95 8.64 151.49
CA GLU A 69 39.24 9.73 150.55
C GLU A 69 39.56 9.19 149.16
N LEU A 70 40.37 8.13 149.06
CA LEU A 70 40.67 7.46 147.79
C LEU A 70 39.40 6.85 147.17
N ILE A 71 38.55 6.19 147.98
CA ILE A 71 37.26 5.64 147.56
C ILE A 71 36.31 6.77 147.14
N SER A 72 36.30 7.91 147.84
CA SER A 72 35.49 9.07 147.48
C SER A 72 35.96 9.68 146.16
N SER A 73 37.28 9.82 145.96
CA SER A 73 37.87 10.29 144.71
C SER A 73 37.60 9.32 143.56
N GLN A 74 37.76 8.01 143.79
CA GLN A 74 37.46 6.98 142.79
C GLN A 74 35.97 6.93 142.47
N LYS A 75 35.07 7.10 143.46
CA LYS A 75 33.63 7.24 143.21
C LYS A 75 33.33 8.47 142.38
N GLN A 76 33.93 9.61 142.71
CA GLN A 76 33.74 10.85 141.94
C GLN A 76 34.27 10.70 140.51
N GLU A 77 35.42 10.07 140.29
CA GLU A 77 35.96 9.76 138.97
C GLU A 77 35.05 8.79 138.20
N LEU A 78 34.54 7.75 138.86
CA LEU A 78 33.63 6.78 138.26
C LEU A 78 32.29 7.42 137.90
N GLU A 79 31.81 8.35 138.70
CA GLU A 79 30.61 9.15 138.44
C GLU A 79 30.82 10.15 137.30
N GLN A 80 32.00 10.78 137.21
CA GLN A 80 32.41 11.57 136.04
C GLN A 80 32.49 10.72 134.78
N LYS A 81 33.09 9.52 134.84
CA LYS A 81 33.17 8.57 133.72
C LYS A 81 31.80 8.08 133.29
N GLN A 82 30.89 7.89 134.24
CA GLN A 82 29.50 7.53 133.97
C GLN A 82 28.76 8.68 133.28
N GLN A 83 28.94 9.92 133.73
CA GLN A 83 28.42 11.11 133.04
C GLN A 83 29.01 11.27 131.63
N GLU A 84 30.32 11.10 131.46
CA GLU A 84 30.98 11.12 130.13
C GLU A 84 30.40 10.05 129.22
N LYS A 85 30.19 8.83 129.74
CA LYS A 85 29.57 7.72 129.00
C LYS A 85 28.14 8.06 128.58
N GLU A 86 27.34 8.65 129.46
CA GLU A 86 25.97 9.07 129.16
C GLU A 86 25.94 10.16 128.08
N VAL A 87 26.83 11.15 128.16
CA VAL A 87 26.98 12.18 127.13
C VAL A 87 27.41 11.57 125.79
N LEU A 88 28.39 10.67 125.79
CA LEU A 88 28.81 9.96 124.57
C LEU A 88 27.67 9.11 123.99
N GLN A 89 26.87 8.46 124.84
CA GLN A 89 25.75 7.64 124.41
C GLN A 89 24.61 8.49 123.83
N GLN A 90 24.35 9.68 124.40
CA GLN A 90 23.44 10.67 123.82
C GLN A 90 23.95 11.18 122.46
N ASN A 91 25.25 11.47 122.35
CA ASN A 91 25.84 11.90 121.07
C ASN A 91 25.75 10.80 120.01
N ILE A 92 26.00 9.54 120.36
CA ILE A 92 25.83 8.40 119.44
C ILE A 92 24.38 8.31 118.96
N GLU A 93 23.41 8.46 119.86
CA GLU A 93 21.99 8.38 119.49
C GLU A 93 21.57 9.57 118.61
N SER A 94 22.09 10.76 118.89
CA SER A 94 21.93 11.95 118.04
C SER A 94 22.48 11.71 116.64
N TYR A 95 23.71 11.20 116.51
CA TYR A 95 24.32 10.91 115.21
C TYR A 95 23.60 9.80 114.45
N LYS A 96 23.07 8.77 115.12
CA LYS A 96 22.23 7.76 114.47
C LYS A 96 20.96 8.40 113.89
N GLN A 97 20.33 9.29 114.64
CA GLN A 97 19.13 9.97 114.17
C GLN A 97 19.44 10.90 112.98
N GLU A 98 20.56 11.62 113.01
CA GLU A 98 21.02 12.43 111.87
C GLU A 98 21.31 11.58 110.65
N LEU A 99 22.02 10.45 110.80
CA LEU A 99 22.29 9.51 109.71
C LEU A 99 20.99 8.98 109.12
N LYS A 100 20.02 8.61 109.97
CA LYS A 100 18.70 8.16 109.51
C LYS A 100 17.95 9.24 108.75
N ASN A 101 17.95 10.48 109.26
CA ASN A 101 17.31 11.60 108.57
C ASN A 101 17.98 11.91 107.22
N ILE A 102 19.31 11.79 107.13
CA ILE A 102 20.06 11.94 105.88
C ILE A 102 19.73 10.79 104.92
N GLU A 103 19.67 9.56 105.41
CA GLU A 103 19.32 8.37 104.63
C GLU A 103 17.90 8.51 104.05
N ASP A 104 16.92 8.83 104.88
CA ASP A 104 15.53 9.06 104.46
C ASP A 104 15.45 10.21 103.44
N SER A 105 16.12 11.34 103.70
CA SER A 105 16.14 12.49 102.78
C SER A 105 16.83 12.17 101.45
N LEU A 106 17.94 11.43 101.46
CA LEU A 106 18.68 11.07 100.25
C LEU A 106 17.88 10.07 99.42
N ASN A 107 17.27 9.09 100.09
CA ASN A 107 16.51 8.04 99.44
C ASN A 107 15.26 8.62 98.75
N ASP A 108 14.50 9.48 99.43
CA ASP A 108 13.33 10.15 98.85
C ASP A 108 13.73 11.09 97.71
N SER A 109 14.76 11.92 97.90
CA SER A 109 15.19 12.88 96.87
C SER A 109 15.74 12.21 95.60
N VAL A 110 16.58 11.19 95.76
CA VAL A 110 17.15 10.45 94.61
C VAL A 110 16.07 9.65 93.91
N LYS A 111 15.17 8.99 94.66
CA LYS A 111 14.06 8.23 94.10
C LYS A 111 13.12 9.12 93.30
N ASP A 112 12.72 10.27 93.83
CA ASP A 112 11.87 11.23 93.12
C ASP A 112 12.56 11.80 91.88
N GLN A 113 13.86 12.10 91.96
CA GLN A 113 14.61 12.60 90.81
C GLN A 113 14.71 11.54 89.70
N ILE A 114 14.93 10.28 90.06
CA ILE A 114 14.94 9.17 89.12
C ILE A 114 13.55 9.01 88.50
N ILE A 115 12.50 8.92 89.31
CA ILE A 115 11.10 8.79 88.86
C ILE A 115 10.73 9.92 87.89
N MET A 116 11.05 11.17 88.21
CA MET A 116 10.77 12.31 87.32
C MET A 116 11.54 12.20 86.00
N LYS A 117 12.81 11.79 86.02
CA LYS A 117 13.61 11.61 84.79
C LYS A 117 13.05 10.48 83.93
N THR A 118 12.71 9.32 84.49
CA THR A 118 12.10 8.21 83.74
C THR A 118 10.71 8.59 83.23
N GLN A 119 9.89 9.28 84.01
CA GLN A 119 8.56 9.71 83.58
C GLN A 119 8.62 10.74 82.44
N ASN A 120 9.57 11.69 82.50
CA ASN A 120 9.81 12.63 81.41
C ASN A 120 10.32 11.92 80.14
N SER A 121 11.24 10.97 80.28
CA SER A 121 11.72 10.16 79.16
C SER A 121 10.60 9.34 78.53
N LEU A 122 9.74 8.73 79.36
CA LEU A 122 8.59 7.95 78.92
C LEU A 122 7.56 8.82 78.19
N ASN A 123 7.27 10.01 78.72
CA ASN A 123 6.36 10.97 78.08
C ASN A 123 6.87 11.43 76.72
N ASN A 124 8.19 11.62 76.57
CA ASN A 124 8.80 11.96 75.27
C ASN A 124 8.66 10.79 74.28
N LEU A 125 8.95 9.56 74.72
CA LEU A 125 8.73 8.37 73.90
C LEU A 125 7.27 8.23 73.45
N ILE A 126 6.30 8.40 74.36
CA ILE A 126 4.86 8.35 74.02
C ILE A 126 4.52 9.40 72.96
N LYS A 127 5.04 10.62 73.08
CA LYS A 127 4.82 11.69 72.08
C LYS A 127 5.42 11.32 70.73
N ASP A 128 6.63 10.76 70.71
CA ASP A 128 7.29 10.35 69.47
C ASP A 128 6.58 9.18 68.80
N TYR A 129 6.11 8.19 69.58
CA TYR A 129 5.27 7.11 69.08
C TYR A 129 3.95 7.64 68.48
N GLY A 130 3.30 8.61 69.11
CA GLY A 130 2.09 9.24 68.56
C GLY A 130 2.36 9.97 67.23
N ARG A 131 3.50 10.65 67.10
CA ARG A 131 3.93 11.26 65.83
C ARG A 131 4.19 10.22 64.74
N LEU A 132 4.87 9.12 65.10
CA LEU A 132 5.12 8.01 64.18
C LEU A 132 3.83 7.31 63.74
N GLU A 133 2.86 7.15 64.64
CA GLU A 133 1.57 6.57 64.30
C GLU A 133 0.79 7.46 63.31
N ASN A 134 0.77 8.77 63.53
CA ASN A 134 0.10 9.71 62.63
C ASN A 134 0.76 9.77 61.24
N THR A 135 2.09 9.76 61.19
CA THR A 135 2.82 9.70 59.91
C THR A 135 2.56 8.38 59.18
N ASN A 136 2.51 7.24 59.88
CA ASN A 136 2.12 5.96 59.28
C ASN A 136 0.68 5.96 58.74
N LYS A 137 -0.27 6.58 59.46
CA LYS A 137 -1.65 6.73 58.96
C LYS A 137 -1.69 7.55 57.67
N SER A 138 -1.02 8.70 57.65
CA SER A 138 -0.93 9.56 56.46
C SER A 138 -0.29 8.84 55.27
N LEU A 139 0.80 8.10 55.47
CA LEU A 139 1.46 7.33 54.42
C LEU A 139 0.55 6.21 53.87
N ASN A 140 -0.23 5.54 54.73
CA ASN A 140 -1.17 4.51 54.28
C ASN A 140 -2.33 5.08 53.45
N GLU A 141 -2.81 6.26 53.79
CA GLU A 141 -3.80 6.99 52.99
C GLU A 141 -3.22 7.35 51.61
N GLU A 142 -1.99 7.86 51.57
CA GLU A 142 -1.30 8.20 50.32
C GLU A 142 -1.06 6.96 49.45
N ILE A 143 -0.62 5.84 50.03
CA ILE A 143 -0.47 4.55 49.33
C ILE A 143 -1.81 4.09 48.75
N SER A 144 -2.91 4.26 49.48
CA SER A 144 -4.25 3.88 49.03
C SER A 144 -4.71 4.75 47.86
N LYS A 145 -4.43 6.05 47.90
CA LYS A 145 -4.67 6.99 46.81
C LYS A 145 -3.84 6.65 45.57
N MET A 146 -2.54 6.40 45.71
CA MET A 146 -1.67 6.00 44.61
C MET A 146 -2.11 4.66 43.98
N LYS A 147 -2.63 3.73 44.78
CA LYS A 147 -3.18 2.46 44.27
C LYS A 147 -4.44 2.67 43.43
N SER A 148 -5.35 3.56 43.83
CA SER A 148 -6.56 3.85 43.05
C SER A 148 -6.23 4.60 41.76
N GLU A 149 -5.30 5.56 41.79
CA GLU A 149 -4.79 6.26 40.60
C GLU A 149 -4.14 5.29 39.61
N ASN A 150 -3.28 4.38 40.07
CA ASN A 150 -2.67 3.35 39.21
C ASN A 150 -3.71 2.42 38.56
N LYS A 151 -4.78 2.07 39.29
CA LYS A 151 -5.88 1.28 38.73
C LYS A 151 -6.59 2.04 37.59
N LEU A 152 -6.86 3.32 37.78
CA LEU A 152 -7.49 4.18 36.77
C LEU A 152 -6.59 4.36 35.53
N LEU A 153 -5.28 4.55 35.73
CA LEU A 153 -4.32 4.62 34.63
C LEU A 153 -4.24 3.31 33.83
N LEU A 154 -4.33 2.16 34.50
CA LEU A 154 -4.38 0.85 33.84
C LEU A 154 -5.66 0.66 33.00
N GLU A 155 -6.81 1.06 33.53
CA GLU A 155 -8.08 1.03 32.78
C GLU A 155 -8.03 1.96 31.55
N ASN A 156 -7.51 3.18 31.71
CA ASN A 156 -7.29 4.10 30.59
C ASN A 156 -6.34 3.54 29.54
N THR A 157 -5.26 2.88 29.97
CA THR A 157 -4.30 2.23 29.05
C THR A 157 -4.98 1.13 28.23
N LYS A 158 -5.84 0.31 28.85
CA LYS A 158 -6.61 -0.71 28.13
C LYS A 158 -7.59 -0.10 27.13
N LYS A 159 -8.25 1.01 27.49
CA LYS A 159 -9.14 1.74 26.59
C LYS A 159 -8.36 2.27 25.37
N ILE A 160 -7.22 2.93 25.60
CA ILE A 160 -6.35 3.43 24.53
C ILE A 160 -5.84 2.29 23.63
N GLN A 161 -5.50 1.13 24.20
CA GLN A 161 -5.11 -0.05 23.40
C GLN A 161 -6.24 -0.54 22.49
N SER A 162 -7.48 -0.56 22.97
CA SER A 162 -8.64 -0.92 22.15
C SER A 162 -8.93 0.11 21.05
N GLU A 163 -8.79 1.40 21.36
CA GLU A 163 -8.93 2.48 20.37
C GLU A 163 -7.81 2.43 19.32
N THR A 164 -6.58 2.12 19.72
CA THR A 164 -5.43 1.95 18.81
C THR A 164 -5.69 0.80 17.83
N SER A 165 -6.23 -0.33 18.30
CA SER A 165 -6.60 -1.46 17.45
C SER A 165 -7.69 -1.11 16.43
N ASN A 166 -8.64 -0.25 16.81
CA ASN A 166 -9.67 0.26 15.91
C ASN A 166 -9.08 1.20 14.85
N VAL A 167 -8.15 2.09 15.23
CA VAL A 167 -7.44 2.96 14.29
C VAL A 167 -6.66 2.13 13.27
N GLU A 168 -5.95 1.09 13.69
CA GLU A 168 -5.23 0.17 12.78
C GLU A 168 -6.18 -0.54 11.78
N HIS A 169 -7.43 -0.81 12.18
CA HIS A 169 -8.43 -1.36 11.25
C HIS A 169 -8.87 -0.32 10.22
N ILE A 170 -9.18 0.90 10.66
CA ILE A 170 -9.57 2.01 9.78
C ILE A 170 -8.45 2.34 8.78
N GLU A 171 -7.18 2.32 9.21
CA GLU A 171 -6.04 2.54 8.31
C GLU A 171 -5.92 1.46 7.23
N ARG A 172 -6.21 0.20 7.56
CA ARG A 172 -6.25 -0.89 6.57
C ARG A 172 -7.37 -0.66 5.55
N ASP A 173 -8.54 -0.24 6.01
CA ASP A 173 -9.69 0.03 5.14
C ASP A 173 -9.43 1.25 4.24
N LEU A 174 -8.81 2.32 4.76
CA LEU A 174 -8.37 3.47 3.96
C LEU A 174 -7.38 3.07 2.86
N LYS A 175 -6.40 2.22 3.16
CA LYS A 175 -5.46 1.68 2.15
C LYS A 175 -6.18 0.88 1.07
N ASN A 176 -7.18 0.08 1.46
CA ASN A 176 -7.98 -0.70 0.51
C ASN A 176 -8.82 0.21 -0.40
N LEU A 177 -9.49 1.22 0.17
CA LEU A 177 -10.26 2.22 -0.57
C LEU A 177 -9.36 3.05 -1.50
N GLN A 178 -8.17 3.42 -1.06
CA GLN A 178 -7.19 4.12 -1.89
C GLN A 178 -6.77 3.27 -3.10
N LYS A 179 -6.55 1.96 -2.91
CA LYS A 179 -6.27 1.04 -4.02
C LYS A 179 -7.44 0.99 -5.01
N GLN A 180 -8.67 0.85 -4.52
CA GLN A 180 -9.87 0.86 -5.36
C GLN A 180 -10.02 2.16 -6.15
N LEU A 181 -9.74 3.31 -5.53
CA LEU A 181 -9.73 4.62 -6.21
C LEU A 181 -8.72 4.63 -7.36
N THR A 182 -7.49 4.15 -7.14
CA THR A 182 -6.47 4.11 -8.19
C THR A 182 -6.83 3.15 -9.34
N ASP A 183 -7.56 2.08 -9.05
CA ASP A 183 -8.04 1.14 -10.08
C ASP A 183 -9.17 1.79 -10.92
N LEU A 184 -10.11 2.49 -10.28
CA LEU A 184 -11.16 3.26 -10.96
C LEU A 184 -10.60 4.41 -11.80
N GLU A 185 -9.55 5.10 -11.35
CA GLU A 185 -8.88 6.14 -12.14
C GLU A 185 -8.24 5.58 -13.41
N ARG A 186 -7.66 4.37 -13.35
CA ARG A 186 -7.14 3.69 -14.55
C ARG A 186 -8.27 3.31 -15.50
N GLU A 187 -9.38 2.78 -14.97
CA GLU A 187 -10.56 2.44 -15.78
C GLU A 187 -11.15 3.67 -16.48
N LYS A 188 -11.28 4.79 -15.75
CA LYS A 188 -11.70 6.07 -16.32
C LYS A 188 -10.81 6.50 -17.49
N LYS A 189 -9.48 6.40 -17.33
CA LYS A 189 -8.53 6.74 -18.40
C LYS A 189 -8.72 5.86 -19.65
N LEU A 190 -8.93 4.55 -19.46
CA LEU A 190 -9.21 3.63 -20.57
C LEU A 190 -10.52 4.01 -21.30
N LEU A 191 -11.56 4.40 -20.55
CA LEU A 191 -12.82 4.87 -21.15
C LEU A 191 -12.65 6.20 -21.90
N GLU A 192 -11.81 7.12 -21.39
CA GLU A 192 -11.46 8.36 -22.10
C GLU A 192 -10.72 8.07 -23.42
N ASP A 193 -9.74 7.16 -23.40
CA ASP A 193 -9.03 6.71 -24.59
C ASP A 193 -10.01 6.08 -25.61
N ILE A 194 -10.90 5.19 -25.16
CA ILE A 194 -11.93 4.58 -26.01
C ILE A 194 -12.84 5.65 -26.63
N ASN A 195 -13.32 6.62 -25.85
CA ASN A 195 -14.15 7.71 -26.35
C ASN A 195 -13.43 8.56 -27.41
N SER A 196 -12.13 8.80 -27.23
CA SER A 196 -11.32 9.51 -28.24
C SER A 196 -11.27 8.74 -29.57
N THR A 197 -11.16 7.40 -29.51
CA THR A 197 -11.19 6.56 -30.73
C THR A 197 -12.56 6.57 -31.39
N PHE A 198 -13.65 6.60 -30.63
CA PHE A 198 -15.00 6.71 -31.17
C PHE A 198 -15.23 8.04 -31.87
N ARG A 199 -14.78 9.17 -31.30
CA ARG A 199 -14.85 10.48 -31.97
C ARG A 199 -14.08 10.51 -33.28
N ASN A 200 -12.90 9.89 -33.34
CA ASN A 200 -12.14 9.80 -34.59
C ASN A 200 -12.88 8.95 -35.65
N LYS A 201 -13.55 7.87 -35.22
CA LYS A 201 -14.40 7.06 -36.11
C LYS A 201 -15.63 7.83 -36.58
N GLU A 202 -16.24 8.65 -35.74
CA GLU A 202 -17.37 9.52 -36.10
C GLU A 202 -17.00 10.50 -37.22
N ILE A 203 -15.82 11.14 -37.13
CA ILE A 203 -15.29 11.99 -38.20
C ILE A 203 -15.12 11.20 -39.51
N SER A 204 -14.58 9.98 -39.43
CA SER A 204 -14.43 9.11 -40.61
C SER A 204 -15.76 8.71 -41.24
N VAL A 205 -16.80 8.46 -40.42
CA VAL A 205 -18.16 8.18 -40.90
C VAL A 205 -18.74 9.40 -41.61
N ASP A 206 -18.56 10.61 -41.07
CA ASP A 206 -19.00 11.85 -41.71
C ASP A 206 -18.33 12.07 -43.08
N GLU A 207 -17.03 11.77 -43.19
CA GLU A 207 -16.30 11.82 -44.46
C GLU A 207 -16.83 10.80 -45.48
N LEU A 208 -17.09 9.57 -45.04
CA LEU A 208 -17.67 8.53 -45.89
C LEU A 208 -19.09 8.89 -46.34
N GLN A 209 -19.89 9.52 -45.47
CA GLN A 209 -21.23 10.00 -45.80
C GLN A 209 -21.17 11.10 -46.86
N LYS A 210 -20.28 12.09 -46.70
CA LYS A 210 -20.06 13.13 -47.72
C LYS A 210 -19.63 12.53 -49.06
N ALA A 211 -18.71 11.56 -49.05
CA ALA A 211 -18.29 10.86 -50.27
C ALA A 211 -19.45 10.11 -50.93
N ALA A 212 -20.30 9.45 -50.15
CA ALA A 212 -21.49 8.77 -50.65
C ALA A 212 -22.50 9.74 -51.29
N GLU A 213 -22.70 10.92 -50.70
CA GLU A 213 -23.57 11.97 -51.26
C GLU A 213 -23.05 12.52 -52.60
N VAL A 214 -21.72 12.72 -52.72
CA VAL A 214 -21.07 13.10 -53.98
C VAL A 214 -21.26 12.01 -55.05
N LEU A 215 -20.99 10.74 -54.71
CA LEU A 215 -21.19 9.63 -55.64
C LEU A 215 -22.65 9.48 -56.08
N LYS A 216 -23.61 9.72 -55.18
CA LYS A 216 -25.03 9.71 -55.50
C LYS A 216 -25.39 10.81 -56.50
N SER A 217 -24.84 12.01 -56.33
CA SER A 217 -25.03 13.13 -57.25
C SER A 217 -24.45 12.83 -58.63
N ASN A 218 -23.22 12.30 -58.68
CA ASN A 218 -22.57 11.89 -59.94
C ASN A 218 -23.37 10.80 -60.67
N ASN A 219 -23.94 9.83 -59.95
CA ASN A 219 -24.77 8.78 -60.54
C ASN A 219 -26.06 9.36 -61.17
N ILE A 220 -26.66 10.38 -60.54
CA ILE A 220 -27.81 11.10 -61.13
C ILE A 220 -27.42 11.80 -62.43
N GLU A 221 -26.24 12.43 -62.49
CA GLU A 221 -25.73 13.07 -63.71
C GLU A 221 -25.46 12.06 -64.83
N LEU A 222 -24.74 10.98 -64.54
CA LEU A 222 -24.47 9.90 -65.48
C LEU A 222 -25.77 9.27 -66.02
N LYS A 223 -26.81 9.14 -65.19
CA LYS A 223 -28.13 8.69 -65.67
C LYS A 223 -28.75 9.64 -66.69
N LYS A 224 -28.62 10.96 -66.48
CA LYS A 224 -29.10 11.97 -67.45
C LYS A 224 -28.30 11.90 -68.75
N GLU A 225 -26.98 11.73 -68.66
CA GLU A 225 -26.13 11.56 -69.85
C GLU A 225 -26.46 10.28 -70.61
N ASN A 226 -26.63 9.15 -69.93
CA ASN A 226 -27.06 7.90 -70.54
C ASN A 226 -28.44 8.04 -71.22
N GLN A 227 -29.38 8.78 -70.63
CA GLN A 227 -30.65 9.09 -71.29
C GLN A 227 -30.47 9.93 -72.56
N LYS A 228 -29.55 10.90 -72.56
CA LYS A 228 -29.22 11.69 -73.77
C LYS A 228 -28.60 10.80 -74.85
N VAL A 229 -27.64 9.95 -74.49
CA VAL A 229 -27.00 9.00 -75.41
C VAL A 229 -28.03 8.04 -75.99
N SER A 230 -28.96 7.51 -75.17
CA SER A 230 -30.05 6.64 -75.65
C SER A 230 -30.89 7.31 -76.73
N LYS A 231 -31.27 8.59 -76.54
CA LYS A 231 -32.02 9.36 -77.55
C LYS A 231 -31.20 9.58 -78.83
N ILE A 232 -29.90 9.80 -78.71
CA ILE A 232 -29.00 9.92 -79.86
C ILE A 232 -28.97 8.60 -80.64
N ILE A 233 -28.86 7.46 -79.94
CA ILE A 233 -28.87 6.14 -80.58
C ILE A 233 -30.20 5.90 -81.30
N GLU A 234 -31.35 6.21 -80.68
CA GLU A 234 -32.66 6.11 -81.32
C GLU A 234 -32.76 6.98 -82.59
N ASN A 235 -32.25 8.21 -82.53
CA ASN A 235 -32.21 9.10 -83.69
C ASN A 235 -31.33 8.54 -84.82
N ILE A 236 -30.14 8.02 -84.50
CA ILE A 236 -29.23 7.39 -85.47
C ILE A 236 -29.88 6.14 -86.07
N GLN A 237 -30.57 5.33 -85.28
CA GLN A 237 -31.31 4.16 -85.78
C GLN A 237 -32.43 4.56 -86.75
N ALA A 238 -33.17 5.63 -86.44
CA ALA A 238 -34.18 6.18 -87.33
C ALA A 238 -33.58 6.72 -88.63
N GLU A 239 -32.42 7.39 -88.55
CA GLU A 239 -31.69 7.89 -89.72
C GLU A 239 -31.15 6.75 -90.58
N ASN A 240 -30.54 5.73 -89.98
CA ASN A 240 -30.10 4.52 -90.68
C ASN A 240 -31.28 3.83 -91.37
N SER A 241 -32.46 3.79 -90.75
CA SER A 241 -33.67 3.24 -91.38
C SER A 241 -34.15 4.08 -92.58
N ARG A 242 -33.90 5.40 -92.57
CA ARG A 242 -34.16 6.27 -93.73
C ARG A 242 -33.12 6.03 -94.83
N LEU A 243 -31.85 5.93 -94.48
CA LEU A 243 -30.76 5.64 -95.41
C LEU A 243 -30.98 4.28 -96.09
N ALA A 244 -31.37 3.25 -95.35
CA ALA A 244 -31.71 1.94 -95.93
C ALA A 244 -32.80 2.02 -97.02
N LYS A 245 -33.83 2.86 -96.84
CA LYS A 245 -34.86 3.10 -97.88
C LYS A 245 -34.29 3.81 -99.11
N PHE A 246 -33.34 4.72 -98.91
CA PHE A 246 -32.66 5.37 -100.02
C PHE A 246 -31.75 4.38 -100.75
N GLU A 247 -31.04 3.52 -100.04
CA GLU A 247 -30.23 2.43 -100.62
C GLU A 247 -31.10 1.46 -101.44
N GLU A 248 -32.27 1.04 -100.94
CA GLU A 248 -33.23 0.23 -101.69
C GLU A 248 -33.70 0.93 -102.98
N LYS A 249 -33.97 2.23 -102.91
CA LYS A 249 -34.37 3.02 -104.08
C LYS A 249 -33.24 3.17 -105.09
N VAL A 250 -32.01 3.38 -104.62
CA VAL A 250 -30.81 3.42 -105.48
C VAL A 250 -30.65 2.08 -106.17
N PHE A 251 -30.71 0.96 -105.43
CA PHE A 251 -30.64 -0.39 -105.99
C PHE A 251 -31.72 -0.65 -107.06
N TYR A 252 -32.97 -0.21 -106.82
CA TYR A 252 -34.03 -0.30 -107.83
C TYR A 252 -33.73 0.52 -109.09
N LEU A 253 -33.24 1.76 -108.93
CA LEU A 253 -32.89 2.63 -110.05
C LEU A 253 -31.68 2.10 -110.83
N GLU A 254 -30.66 1.57 -110.14
CA GLU A 254 -29.51 0.92 -110.76
C GLU A 254 -29.96 -0.26 -111.64
N ASN A 255 -30.82 -1.13 -111.12
CA ASN A 255 -31.40 -2.24 -111.89
C ASN A 255 -32.22 -1.75 -113.09
N LYS A 256 -33.05 -0.71 -112.93
CA LYS A 256 -33.84 -0.12 -114.01
C LYS A 256 -32.96 0.48 -115.11
N VAL A 257 -31.84 1.11 -114.75
CA VAL A 257 -30.86 1.63 -115.71
C VAL A 257 -30.21 0.48 -116.49
N ILE A 258 -29.91 -0.64 -115.82
CA ILE A 258 -29.40 -1.86 -116.47
C ILE A 258 -30.44 -2.40 -117.48
N ASP A 259 -31.71 -2.51 -117.09
CA ASP A 259 -32.79 -2.97 -117.96
C ASP A 259 -32.97 -2.06 -119.19
N LEU A 260 -33.00 -0.75 -118.99
CA LEU A 260 -33.09 0.23 -120.08
C LEU A 260 -31.88 0.18 -121.01
N ARG A 261 -30.67 -0.08 -120.49
CA ARG A 261 -29.48 -0.30 -121.33
C ARG A 261 -29.64 -1.54 -122.20
N ILE A 262 -30.13 -2.65 -121.63
CA ILE A 262 -30.40 -3.89 -122.38
C ILE A 262 -31.47 -3.64 -123.46
N GLU A 263 -32.53 -2.91 -123.15
CA GLU A 263 -33.59 -2.59 -124.11
C GLU A 263 -33.12 -1.67 -125.23
N ASN A 264 -32.37 -0.62 -124.90
CA ASN A 264 -31.76 0.28 -125.88
C ASN A 264 -30.81 -0.49 -126.80
N GLU A 265 -30.03 -1.42 -126.26
CA GLU A 265 -29.16 -2.29 -127.07
C GLU A 265 -29.96 -3.18 -128.03
N LYS A 266 -31.11 -3.72 -127.60
CA LYS A 266 -32.04 -4.46 -128.49
C LYS A 266 -32.64 -3.55 -129.57
N LEU A 267 -32.98 -2.31 -129.25
CA LEU A 267 -33.49 -1.33 -130.22
C LEU A 267 -32.42 -0.97 -131.25
N LYS A 268 -31.17 -0.71 -130.82
CA LYS A 268 -30.05 -0.51 -131.74
C LYS A 268 -29.83 -1.71 -132.66
N GLN A 269 -29.95 -2.93 -132.13
CA GLN A 269 -29.91 -4.14 -132.96
C GLN A 269 -31.06 -4.17 -133.99
N LYS A 270 -32.28 -3.80 -133.60
CA LYS A 270 -33.42 -3.70 -134.52
C LYS A 270 -33.23 -2.60 -135.57
N ASP A 271 -32.75 -1.43 -135.18
CA ASP A 271 -32.45 -0.31 -136.07
C ASP A 271 -31.33 -0.67 -137.03
N ALA A 272 -30.29 -1.38 -136.56
CA ALA A 272 -29.24 -1.93 -137.41
C ALA A 272 -29.81 -2.94 -138.42
N ILE A 273 -30.75 -3.80 -138.01
CA ILE A 273 -31.46 -4.72 -138.91
C ILE A 273 -32.34 -3.96 -139.90
N LEU A 274 -33.07 -2.93 -139.47
CA LEU A 274 -33.93 -2.11 -140.33
C LEU A 274 -33.09 -1.32 -141.33
N LEU A 275 -32.00 -0.68 -140.88
CA LEU A 275 -31.03 -0.02 -141.76
C LEU A 275 -30.44 -1.03 -142.75
N ALA A 276 -30.05 -2.23 -142.32
CA ALA A 276 -29.58 -3.27 -143.23
C ALA A 276 -30.66 -3.71 -144.24
N LYS A 277 -31.95 -3.73 -143.85
CA LYS A 277 -33.07 -3.98 -144.76
C LYS A 277 -33.32 -2.81 -145.71
N THR A 278 -33.29 -1.56 -145.24
CA THR A 278 -33.48 -0.37 -146.06
C THR A 278 -32.33 -0.18 -147.04
N ILE A 279 -31.09 -0.45 -146.61
CA ILE A 279 -29.93 -0.52 -147.50
C ILE A 279 -30.17 -1.61 -148.55
N ASN A 280 -30.64 -2.81 -148.18
CA ASN A 280 -31.01 -3.84 -149.16
C ASN A 280 -32.16 -3.43 -150.10
N VAL A 281 -33.14 -2.66 -149.65
CA VAL A 281 -34.24 -2.15 -150.49
C VAL A 281 -33.72 -1.09 -151.45
N ILE A 282 -32.87 -0.16 -150.99
CA ILE A 282 -32.21 0.83 -151.84
C ILE A 282 -31.26 0.14 -152.82
N GLU A 283 -30.56 -0.93 -152.41
CA GLU A 283 -29.72 -1.75 -153.29
C GLU A 283 -30.56 -2.58 -154.28
N ASN A 284 -31.78 -2.98 -153.93
CA ASN A 284 -32.71 -3.66 -154.83
C ASN A 284 -33.44 -2.71 -155.80
N GLU A 285 -33.84 -1.51 -155.36
CA GLU A 285 -34.38 -0.44 -156.22
C GLU A 285 -33.30 0.11 -157.16
N ASN A 286 -32.04 0.16 -156.70
CA ASN A 286 -30.89 0.41 -157.59
C ASN A 286 -30.57 -0.80 -158.48
N ARG A 287 -30.95 -2.04 -158.15
CA ARG A 287 -30.83 -3.20 -159.07
C ARG A 287 -31.93 -3.26 -160.12
N GLU A 288 -33.11 -2.69 -159.88
CA GLU A 288 -34.16 -2.56 -160.91
C GLU A 288 -33.96 -1.34 -161.83
N HIS A 289 -33.24 -0.31 -161.38
CA HIS A 289 -32.85 0.83 -162.22
C HIS A 289 -31.45 0.73 -162.87
N LEU A 290 -30.62 -0.28 -162.53
CA LEU A 290 -29.31 -0.58 -163.19
C LEU A 290 -29.31 -1.92 -163.96
N ALA A 291 -30.36 -2.18 -164.76
CA ALA A 291 -30.36 -3.25 -165.77
C ALA A 291 -30.67 -2.75 -167.20
N LEU A 292 -30.84 -1.43 -167.38
CA LEU A 292 -31.08 -0.77 -168.67
C LEU A 292 -30.35 0.57 -168.70
N LEU A 293 -29.04 0.53 -168.97
CA LEU A 293 -28.27 1.49 -169.77
C LEU A 293 -26.78 1.37 -169.42
N ASP A 294 -26.15 0.36 -170.04
CA ASP A 294 -24.72 0.34 -170.33
C ASP A 294 -24.61 0.67 -171.83
N ASP A 295 -24.61 1.97 -172.13
CA ASP A 295 -24.04 2.60 -173.34
C ASP A 295 -24.39 4.11 -173.39
N LEU A 296 -23.55 4.93 -172.75
CA LEU A 296 -22.90 6.11 -173.37
C LEU A 296 -22.21 7.01 -172.31
N GLU A 297 -20.88 6.96 -172.38
CA GLU A 297 -19.98 8.11 -172.45
C GLU A 297 -19.88 9.11 -171.28
N THR A 298 -18.75 8.95 -170.58
CA THR A 298 -17.69 9.98 -170.48
C THR A 298 -18.12 11.44 -170.30
N SER A 299 -17.94 11.97 -169.09
CA SER A 299 -17.18 13.22 -168.95
C SER A 299 -16.94 13.63 -167.51
N LYS A 300 -15.66 13.92 -167.25
CA LYS A 300 -15.15 15.07 -166.48
C LYS A 300 -15.47 15.08 -164.98
N LYS A 301 -14.45 14.85 -164.16
CA LYS A 301 -13.42 15.83 -163.74
C LYS A 301 -13.68 16.26 -162.31
N ASP A 302 -12.73 15.87 -161.47
CA ASP A 302 -11.98 16.76 -160.61
C ASP A 302 -12.77 17.62 -159.61
N LEU A 303 -12.48 17.40 -158.32
CA LEU A 303 -11.93 18.39 -157.38
C LEU A 303 -11.88 17.73 -155.99
N LYS A 304 -10.68 17.38 -155.50
CA LYS A 304 -9.85 18.20 -154.61
C LYS A 304 -10.47 18.31 -153.21
N LYS A 305 -9.90 17.63 -152.20
CA LYS A 305 -8.81 18.16 -151.36
C LYS A 305 -9.16 19.51 -150.74
N ARG A 306 -9.26 19.53 -149.41
CA ARG A 306 -8.63 20.47 -148.44
C ARG A 306 -9.50 20.60 -147.19
N GLU A 307 -8.99 20.14 -146.05
CA GLU A 307 -8.08 20.86 -145.13
C GLU A 307 -8.89 21.71 -144.13
N ASP A 308 -8.50 21.52 -142.87
CA ASP A 308 -8.22 22.57 -141.92
C ASP A 308 -9.32 23.13 -140.98
N LYS A 309 -9.14 22.80 -139.69
CA LYS A 309 -8.53 23.68 -138.66
C LYS A 309 -9.44 24.63 -137.87
N ILE A 310 -8.99 24.87 -136.62
CA ILE A 310 -9.33 25.97 -135.66
C ILE A 310 -10.71 25.75 -135.00
N VAL A 311 -10.97 25.92 -133.69
CA VAL A 311 -10.67 26.99 -132.69
C VAL A 311 -10.93 26.33 -131.31
N GLU A 312 -10.03 26.41 -130.30
CA GLU A 312 -9.98 27.48 -129.26
C GLU A 312 -11.36 27.64 -128.56
N LYS A 313 -11.54 27.72 -127.24
CA LYS A 313 -10.90 28.61 -126.28
C LYS A 313 -11.52 28.39 -124.89
N SER A 314 -10.69 28.48 -123.83
CA SER A 314 -10.91 29.15 -122.53
C SER A 314 -12.23 29.02 -121.74
N VAL A 315 -12.12 28.67 -120.45
CA VAL A 315 -12.48 29.43 -119.21
C VAL A 315 -12.01 28.51 -118.05
N GLU A 316 -10.89 28.68 -117.32
CA GLU A 316 -10.35 29.79 -116.51
C GLU A 316 -11.23 30.28 -115.35
N VAL A 317 -10.71 30.12 -114.11
CA VAL A 317 -10.98 30.90 -112.89
C VAL A 317 -12.38 30.70 -112.25
N VAL A 318 -12.50 30.14 -111.03
CA VAL A 318 -12.31 30.88 -109.77
C VAL A 318 -11.53 30.06 -108.73
N GLN A 319 -10.32 30.53 -108.42
CA GLN A 319 -9.68 30.45 -107.11
C GLN A 319 -10.24 31.55 -106.21
N SER A 320 -10.38 31.23 -104.92
CA SER A 320 -10.17 32.06 -103.72
C SER A 320 -10.74 31.26 -102.54
N GLU A 321 -9.89 30.70 -101.66
CA GLU A 321 -9.52 31.29 -100.36
C GLU A 321 -10.66 31.17 -99.35
N GLU A 322 -10.52 30.81 -98.08
CA GLU A 322 -9.43 30.42 -97.19
C GLU A 322 -10.22 30.09 -95.91
N LEU A 323 -9.95 28.98 -95.21
CA LEU A 323 -9.91 28.98 -93.73
C LEU A 323 -9.49 27.62 -93.16
N GLN A 324 -8.50 27.75 -92.30
CA GLN A 324 -7.76 26.72 -91.59
C GLN A 324 -8.57 26.11 -90.45
N SER A 325 -8.39 24.81 -90.21
CA SER A 325 -8.12 24.20 -88.88
C SER A 325 -8.01 22.67 -89.07
N LYS A 326 -6.82 22.06 -88.85
CA LYS A 326 -6.44 21.37 -87.59
C LYS A 326 -7.60 20.47 -87.10
N THR A 327 -7.57 19.15 -87.19
CA THR A 327 -6.66 18.17 -86.54
C THR A 327 -6.98 16.78 -87.15
N GLY A 328 -6.00 15.94 -87.49
CA GLY A 328 -5.41 14.99 -86.55
C GLY A 328 -6.01 13.59 -86.71
N ARG A 329 -5.61 12.89 -87.79
CA ARG A 329 -5.87 11.47 -88.03
C ARG A 329 -4.78 10.69 -87.30
N GLU A 330 -5.08 10.18 -86.11
CA GLU A 330 -4.19 9.26 -85.39
C GLU A 330 -4.65 7.82 -85.61
N VAL A 331 -3.86 7.12 -86.42
CA VAL A 331 -3.77 5.67 -86.50
C VAL A 331 -2.98 5.23 -85.27
N ILE A 332 -3.60 4.44 -84.38
CA ILE A 332 -2.83 3.65 -83.39
C ILE A 332 -3.11 2.17 -83.65
N THR A 333 -2.07 1.56 -84.18
CA THR A 333 -1.77 0.13 -84.25
C THR A 333 -1.80 -0.55 -82.89
N THR A 334 -2.29 -1.78 -82.95
CA THR A 334 -2.07 -2.90 -82.02
C THR A 334 -0.63 -3.02 -81.50
N LYS A 335 -0.48 -3.26 -80.19
CA LYS A 335 0.42 -4.27 -79.59
C LYS A 335 0.27 -4.34 -78.06
N ASN A 336 -0.10 -5.54 -77.60
CA ASN A 336 0.28 -6.25 -76.36
C ASN A 336 0.89 -5.43 -75.20
N VAL A 337 0.33 -5.56 -74.00
CA VAL A 337 0.99 -6.22 -72.85
C VAL A 337 -0.08 -6.87 -71.96
N ASP A 338 0.25 -8.08 -71.54
CA ASP A 338 -0.47 -9.01 -70.68
C ASP A 338 -0.87 -8.50 -69.29
N GLN A 339 -1.67 -9.36 -68.65
CA GLN A 339 -1.86 -9.58 -67.21
C GLN A 339 -3.09 -8.96 -66.53
N MET A 340 -4.13 -9.80 -66.49
CA MET A 340 -5.01 -9.98 -65.33
C MET A 340 -4.26 -9.87 -64.00
N PRO A 341 -4.96 -9.44 -62.94
CA PRO A 341 -4.86 -10.12 -61.66
C PRO A 341 -6.14 -10.91 -61.41
N LYS A 342 -5.96 -12.22 -61.26
CA LYS A 342 -6.96 -13.15 -60.75
C LYS A 342 -7.46 -12.67 -59.38
N LEU A 343 -8.76 -12.87 -59.14
CA LEU A 343 -9.27 -13.08 -57.79
C LEU A 343 -8.40 -14.17 -57.12
N ALA A 344 -7.68 -13.78 -56.08
CA ALA A 344 -7.08 -14.69 -55.14
C ALA A 344 -7.71 -14.42 -53.78
N GLU A 345 -8.54 -15.37 -53.37
CA GLU A 345 -8.88 -15.65 -51.98
C GLU A 345 -7.58 -15.69 -51.17
N PHE A 346 -7.42 -14.80 -50.19
CA PHE A 346 -6.37 -14.90 -49.20
C PHE A 346 -6.99 -15.35 -47.88
N LYS A 347 -6.81 -16.65 -47.64
CA LYS A 347 -6.89 -17.28 -46.32
C LYS A 347 -5.82 -16.65 -45.42
N ASP A 348 -6.23 -16.41 -44.19
CA ASP A 348 -5.60 -16.94 -42.99
C ASP A 348 -4.09 -17.23 -43.07
N SER A 349 -3.29 -16.36 -42.44
CA SER A 349 -1.95 -16.69 -42.00
C SER A 349 -1.66 -15.91 -40.71
N GLY A 350 -1.81 -16.63 -39.60
CA GLY A 350 -1.06 -16.31 -38.40
C GLY A 350 0.44 -16.57 -38.56
N LEU A 351 1.16 -16.02 -37.57
CA LEU A 351 2.47 -16.38 -37.05
C LEU A 351 3.76 -15.83 -37.71
N GLU A 352 4.65 -15.46 -36.78
CA GLU A 352 6.11 -15.22 -36.83
C GLU A 352 6.59 -13.81 -37.21
N GLU A 353 7.03 -13.02 -36.23
CA GLU A 353 8.38 -12.97 -35.63
C GLU A 353 9.44 -12.43 -36.61
N GLY A 354 9.90 -11.19 -36.34
CA GLY A 354 10.84 -10.47 -37.22
C GLY A 354 11.53 -9.30 -36.53
N PHE A 355 12.22 -9.61 -35.44
CA PHE A 355 13.37 -8.95 -34.82
C PHE A 355 14.02 -7.77 -35.59
N LEU A 356 13.98 -6.56 -35.00
CA LEU A 356 14.96 -5.49 -35.25
C LEU A 356 15.04 -4.55 -34.04
N THR A 357 15.69 -5.05 -32.99
CA THR A 357 16.04 -4.30 -31.78
C THR A 357 17.15 -3.29 -32.08
N LYS A 358 16.76 -2.04 -32.35
CA LYS A 358 17.66 -0.90 -32.18
C LYS A 358 18.02 -0.77 -30.70
N THR A 359 19.31 -0.83 -30.45
CA THR A 359 19.99 -0.70 -29.15
C THR A 359 19.67 0.64 -28.49
N TYR A 360 18.63 0.65 -27.65
CA TYR A 360 18.50 1.61 -26.56
C TYR A 360 19.12 0.97 -25.32
N LYS A 361 20.03 1.71 -24.67
CA LYS A 361 20.55 1.42 -23.34
C LYS A 361 19.41 1.46 -22.32
N GLN A 362 18.58 0.43 -22.30
CA GLN A 362 17.72 0.13 -21.19
C GLN A 362 18.63 -0.32 -20.05
N THR A 363 18.57 0.39 -18.93
CA THR A 363 18.98 -0.08 -17.60
C THR A 363 18.07 -1.24 -17.19
N GLY A 364 18.05 -2.29 -18.01
CA GLY A 364 17.23 -3.46 -17.84
C GLY A 364 17.83 -4.29 -16.72
N TYR A 365 17.05 -4.48 -15.66
CA TYR A 365 17.29 -5.51 -14.65
C TYR A 365 17.56 -6.84 -15.37
N ARG A 366 18.84 -7.20 -15.55
CA ARG A 366 19.22 -8.51 -16.08
C ARG A 366 18.51 -9.55 -15.22
N LYS A 367 17.67 -10.37 -15.86
CA LYS A 367 16.96 -11.46 -15.18
C LYS A 367 18.01 -12.31 -14.48
N LYS A 368 17.89 -12.50 -13.16
CA LYS A 368 18.82 -13.32 -12.38
C LYS A 368 18.63 -14.77 -12.83
N ILE A 369 19.69 -15.41 -13.31
CA ILE A 369 19.67 -16.80 -13.78
C ILE A 369 20.62 -17.60 -12.88
N CYS A 370 20.16 -18.73 -12.35
CA CYS A 370 21.03 -19.60 -11.56
C CYS A 370 22.13 -20.22 -12.45
N PRO A 371 23.41 -20.11 -12.09
CA PRO A 371 24.50 -20.62 -12.92
C PRO A 371 24.57 -22.15 -12.98
N ASN A 372 24.00 -22.86 -12.00
CA ASN A 372 24.06 -24.32 -11.96
C ASN A 372 22.89 -25.01 -12.68
N CYS A 373 21.66 -24.54 -12.46
CA CYS A 373 20.46 -25.19 -13.03
C CYS A 373 19.70 -24.35 -14.06
N GLY A 374 20.17 -23.14 -14.37
CA GLY A 374 19.53 -22.26 -15.35
C GLY A 374 18.17 -21.67 -14.92
N ASN A 375 17.74 -21.87 -13.67
CA ASN A 375 16.45 -21.37 -13.18
C ASN A 375 16.38 -19.83 -13.29
N THR A 376 15.28 -19.33 -13.88
CA THR A 376 14.99 -17.90 -14.10
C THR A 376 13.86 -17.36 -13.22
N ASN A 377 13.22 -18.22 -12.43
CA ASN A 377 12.08 -17.83 -11.61
C ASN A 377 12.52 -16.97 -10.42
N LYS A 378 12.15 -15.68 -10.45
CA LYS A 378 12.53 -14.70 -9.42
C LYS A 378 12.08 -15.09 -8.01
N SER A 379 10.94 -15.78 -7.86
CA SER A 379 10.45 -16.21 -6.54
C SER A 379 11.31 -17.31 -5.91
N GLN A 380 12.05 -18.05 -6.73
CA GLN A 380 12.95 -19.12 -6.28
C GLN A 380 14.39 -18.65 -6.11
N ILE A 381 14.77 -17.46 -6.57
CA ILE A 381 16.12 -16.91 -6.36
C ILE A 381 16.05 -15.91 -5.21
N ARG A 382 16.50 -16.34 -4.02
CA ARG A 382 16.50 -15.51 -2.81
C ARG A 382 17.83 -14.77 -2.66
N GLU A 383 17.78 -13.53 -2.18
CA GLU A 383 18.96 -12.75 -1.83
C GLU A 383 19.20 -12.88 -0.32
N ILE A 384 20.41 -13.29 0.08
CA ILE A 384 20.79 -13.58 1.46
C ILE A 384 22.10 -12.84 1.77
N ASP A 385 22.30 -12.45 3.03
CA ASP A 385 23.57 -11.87 3.49
C ASP A 385 24.70 -12.92 3.49
N ASP A 386 25.80 -12.57 2.83
CA ASP A 386 27.04 -13.32 2.84
C ASP A 386 27.90 -12.92 4.03
N LYS A 387 27.71 -13.63 5.14
CA LYS A 387 28.48 -13.42 6.39
C LYS A 387 29.98 -13.65 6.24
N THR A 388 30.44 -14.27 5.15
CA THR A 388 31.86 -14.51 4.90
C THR A 388 32.58 -13.28 4.33
N ARG A 389 31.84 -12.34 3.72
CA ARG A 389 32.39 -11.14 3.09
C ARG A 389 31.79 -9.88 3.72
N ILE A 390 32.53 -9.29 4.65
CA ILE A 390 32.17 -8.05 5.32
C ILE A 390 32.61 -6.88 4.44
N ILE A 391 31.68 -6.01 4.04
CA ILE A 391 31.99 -4.79 3.27
C ILE A 391 32.34 -3.65 4.23
N TYR A 392 31.61 -3.57 5.34
CA TYR A 392 31.82 -2.59 6.41
C TYR A 392 31.36 -3.21 7.74
N PRO A 393 31.88 -2.82 8.91
CA PRO A 393 31.39 -3.32 10.20
C PRO A 393 29.85 -3.24 10.29
N GLY A 394 29.19 -4.40 10.40
CA GLY A 394 27.72 -4.52 10.41
C GLY A 394 27.04 -4.66 9.04
N PHE A 395 27.76 -4.53 7.93
CA PHE A 395 27.24 -4.68 6.56
C PHE A 395 27.95 -5.82 5.82
N TYR A 396 27.17 -6.85 5.49
CA TYR A 396 27.63 -8.01 4.74
C TYR A 396 27.32 -7.86 3.25
N ALA A 397 28.15 -8.46 2.40
CA ALA A 397 27.84 -8.57 0.97
C ALA A 397 26.55 -9.39 0.76
N LYS A 398 25.91 -9.24 -0.40
CA LYS A 398 24.73 -10.03 -0.77
C LYS A 398 25.13 -11.18 -1.68
N LYS A 399 24.61 -12.37 -1.42
CA LYS A 399 24.69 -13.55 -2.30
C LYS A 399 23.30 -14.04 -2.70
N TYR A 400 23.22 -14.68 -3.86
CA TYR A 400 22.00 -15.31 -4.34
C TYR A 400 21.99 -16.78 -3.99
N LYS A 401 20.81 -17.31 -3.65
CA LYS A 401 20.58 -18.74 -3.42
C LYS A 401 19.41 -19.22 -4.27
N CYS A 402 19.64 -20.25 -5.08
CA CYS A 402 18.59 -20.88 -5.86
C CYS A 402 17.78 -21.86 -4.99
N GLY A 403 16.47 -21.71 -4.96
CA GLY A 403 15.55 -22.60 -4.25
C GLY A 403 15.38 -23.97 -4.89
N GLN A 404 15.82 -24.15 -6.15
CA GLN A 404 15.71 -25.43 -6.87
C GLN A 404 16.92 -26.33 -6.67
N CYS A 405 18.15 -25.80 -6.81
CA CYS A 405 19.39 -26.59 -6.70
C CYS A 405 20.26 -26.22 -5.50
N ALA A 406 19.82 -25.29 -4.66
CA ALA A 406 20.55 -24.76 -3.50
C ALA A 406 21.90 -24.08 -3.79
N THR A 407 22.32 -23.95 -5.06
CA THR A 407 23.56 -23.25 -5.43
C THR A 407 23.53 -21.80 -4.97
N GLU A 408 24.64 -21.37 -4.40
CA GLU A 408 24.89 -20.01 -3.94
C GLU A 408 25.93 -19.33 -4.84
N TRP A 409 25.70 -18.09 -5.25
CA TRP A 409 26.66 -17.32 -6.06
C TRP A 409 26.61 -15.83 -5.71
N ASN A 410 27.73 -15.16 -5.92
CA ASN A 410 27.87 -13.73 -5.64
C ASN A 410 27.32 -12.90 -6.80
N LYS A 411 26.83 -11.71 -6.45
CA LYS A 411 26.50 -10.69 -7.44
C LYS A 411 27.81 -10.04 -7.87
N ASP A 412 28.35 -10.47 -9.01
CA ASP A 412 29.52 -9.84 -9.63
C ASP A 412 29.28 -8.35 -9.93
#